data_AF-A0A178MK23-F1
#
_entry.id   AF-A0A178MK23-F1
#
_cell.length_a   1.000
_cell.length_b   1.000
_cell.length_c   1.000
_cell.angle_alpha   90.00
_cell.angle_beta   90.00
_cell.angle_gamma   90.00
#
_symmetry.space_group_name_H-M   'P 1'
#
loop_
_entity.id
_entity.type
_entity.pdbx_description
1 polymer ?
#
loop_
_entity_poly.entity_id
_entity_poly.type
_entity_poly.pdbx_seq_one_letter_code
_entity_poly.pdbx_strand_id
1 'polypeptide(L)'
;MLDDQTRLEFPASGLTDVPLVWQPQVVRCGAAGPGGRPLMVLIDTGTDPSAIDLTLARRLDLRIGDFALGSDAASDAVPFTETVLPWLRIGELTLRNLYLMAVDLSHAPFPVDIVLGYNVLHQLNLTINYATQTLRLCHPDLTPPPPGSNGATLPLRFFEHFPAISARVTAPHPADLLLTIDTGSNSALTLSYDLAVALGLNAPATPAATGHGFAATAPVALGMAVDLQLGPFHLSNIEVDVPATSHGDLGRRGRANAGNRLLSRFRRVTLDYRREVCIVDA
;
A
#
# COMPACT_ATOMS: atom_id res chain seq x y z
N MET A 1 -16.94 -18.98 2.07
CA MET A 1 -15.51 -18.69 2.16
C MET A 1 -14.80 -19.57 1.16
N LEU A 2 -14.18 -18.95 0.16
CA LEU A 2 -13.30 -19.67 -0.76
C LEU A 2 -11.93 -19.81 -0.07
N ASP A 3 -11.32 -20.99 -0.18
CA ASP A 3 -9.95 -21.17 0.30
C ASP A 3 -8.98 -20.41 -0.60
N ASP A 4 -8.07 -19.63 -0.01
CA ASP A 4 -7.00 -18.97 -0.77
C ASP A 4 -6.01 -20.02 -1.30
N GLN A 5 -6.05 -20.23 -2.62
CA GLN A 5 -5.19 -21.16 -3.35
C GLN A 5 -4.23 -20.40 -4.28
N THR A 6 -3.96 -19.12 -3.98
CA THR A 6 -3.08 -18.26 -4.76
C THR A 6 -1.68 -18.85 -4.81
N ARG A 7 -1.12 -18.96 -6.02
CA ARG A 7 0.26 -19.43 -6.24
C ARG A 7 1.03 -18.47 -7.11
N LEU A 8 2.28 -18.19 -6.73
CA LEU A 8 3.21 -17.37 -7.50
C LEU A 8 4.19 -18.28 -8.26
N GLU A 9 4.17 -18.18 -9.59
CA GLU A 9 5.07 -18.86 -10.51
C GLU A 9 6.14 -17.85 -10.99
N PHE A 10 7.31 -17.89 -10.36
CA PHE A 10 8.43 -17.02 -10.70
C PHE A 10 9.16 -17.50 -11.97
N PRO A 11 9.79 -16.59 -12.74
CA PRO A 11 10.71 -16.98 -13.82
C PRO A 11 11.93 -17.72 -13.27
N ALA A 12 12.71 -18.36 -14.14
CA ALA A 12 13.92 -19.10 -13.75
C ALA A 12 14.98 -18.23 -13.06
N SER A 13 15.02 -16.93 -13.36
CA SER A 13 15.84 -15.93 -12.67
C SER A 13 15.43 -15.69 -11.22
N GLY A 14 14.22 -16.10 -10.85
CA GLY A 14 13.58 -15.82 -9.55
C GLY A 14 13.09 -14.38 -9.39
N LEU A 15 13.18 -13.52 -10.41
CA LEU A 15 12.74 -12.13 -10.31
C LEU A 15 12.25 -11.58 -11.66
N THR A 16 11.38 -10.58 -11.59
CA THR A 16 10.97 -9.80 -12.75
C THR A 16 10.97 -8.32 -12.41
N ASP A 17 11.36 -7.50 -13.38
CA ASP A 17 11.31 -6.03 -13.31
C ASP A 17 10.26 -5.53 -14.29
N VAL A 18 9.40 -4.61 -13.83
CA VAL A 18 8.40 -3.95 -14.67
C VAL A 18 8.47 -2.43 -14.49
N PRO A 19 8.09 -1.64 -15.52
CA PRO A 19 7.96 -0.19 -15.37
C PRO A 19 6.92 0.18 -14.30
N LEU A 20 7.29 1.12 -13.44
CA LEU A 20 6.39 1.73 -12.46
C LEU A 20 5.51 2.77 -13.15
N VAL A 21 4.19 2.59 -13.08
CA VAL A 21 3.21 3.61 -13.45
C VAL A 21 2.98 4.51 -12.24
N TRP A 22 3.78 5.57 -12.14
CA TRP A 22 3.92 6.33 -10.89
C TRP A 22 2.81 7.34 -10.60
N GLN A 23 2.34 8.11 -11.59
CA GLN A 23 1.27 9.09 -11.36
C GLN A 23 0.01 8.36 -10.88
N PRO A 24 -0.80 8.85 -9.92
CA PRO A 24 -0.69 10.10 -9.16
C PRO A 24 0.09 9.97 -7.82
N GLN A 25 1.28 9.36 -7.85
CA GLN A 25 2.12 8.98 -6.69
C GLN A 25 1.59 7.76 -5.92
N VAL A 26 1.22 6.71 -6.65
CA VAL A 26 0.91 5.38 -6.10
C VAL A 26 1.64 4.31 -6.91
N VAL A 27 1.91 3.16 -6.30
CA VAL A 27 2.74 2.12 -6.95
C VAL A 27 1.86 1.25 -7.85
N ARG A 28 1.85 1.53 -9.15
CA ARG A 28 1.07 0.75 -10.12
C ARG A 28 1.94 0.14 -11.21
N CYS A 29 1.47 -0.93 -11.84
CA CYS A 29 2.12 -1.54 -13.00
C CYS A 29 1.10 -2.15 -13.96
N GLY A 30 1.49 -2.29 -15.22
CA GLY A 30 0.69 -3.02 -16.21
C GLY A 30 0.79 -4.53 -16.00
N ALA A 31 -0.31 -5.24 -16.28
CA ALA A 31 -0.38 -6.69 -16.24
C ALA A 31 -1.17 -7.24 -17.43
N ALA A 32 -1.00 -8.54 -17.69
CA ALA A 32 -1.85 -9.31 -18.57
C ALA A 32 -2.75 -10.24 -17.74
N GLY A 33 -3.98 -10.44 -18.19
CA GLY A 33 -4.93 -11.38 -17.59
C GLY A 33 -5.94 -11.92 -18.61
N PRO A 34 -6.91 -12.72 -18.15
CA PRO A 34 -8.05 -13.14 -18.96
C PRO A 34 -8.76 -11.98 -19.66
N GLY A 35 -9.37 -12.25 -20.81
CA GLY A 35 -10.10 -11.24 -21.59
C GLY A 35 -9.23 -10.39 -22.53
N GLY A 36 -7.90 -10.58 -22.54
CA GLY A 36 -7.00 -10.08 -23.58
C GLY A 36 -6.75 -8.57 -23.58
N ARG A 37 -7.26 -7.83 -22.59
CA ARG A 37 -6.99 -6.40 -22.41
C ARG A 37 -5.88 -6.21 -21.35
N PRO A 38 -4.97 -5.24 -21.52
CA PRO A 38 -4.06 -4.85 -20.46
C PRO A 38 -4.83 -4.47 -19.20
N LEU A 39 -4.33 -4.90 -18.04
CA LEU A 39 -4.88 -4.60 -16.73
C LEU A 39 -3.94 -3.65 -15.98
N MET A 40 -4.51 -2.75 -15.19
CA MET A 40 -3.76 -1.91 -14.28
C MET A 40 -3.82 -2.44 -12.86
N VAL A 41 -2.65 -2.77 -12.32
CA VAL A 41 -2.49 -3.32 -10.98
C VAL A 41 -1.94 -2.25 -10.04
N LEU A 42 -2.61 -2.03 -8.92
CA LEU A 42 -2.08 -1.30 -7.77
C LEU A 42 -1.36 -2.29 -6.83
N ILE A 43 -0.14 -1.97 -6.45
CA ILE A 43 0.62 -2.67 -5.41
C ILE A 43 0.35 -1.92 -4.11
N ASP A 44 -0.37 -2.55 -3.18
CA ASP A 44 -0.84 -1.89 -1.98
C ASP A 44 -0.50 -2.69 -0.73
N THR A 45 0.53 -2.24 -0.03
CA THR A 45 0.97 -2.83 1.24
C THR A 45 0.00 -2.57 2.40
N GLY A 46 -1.01 -1.71 2.23
CA GLY A 46 -2.05 -1.40 3.22
C GLY A 46 -3.38 -2.15 3.00
N THR A 47 -3.45 -3.07 2.04
CA THR A 47 -4.68 -3.81 1.69
C THR A 47 -4.56 -5.29 2.04
N ASP A 48 -5.60 -5.88 2.64
CA ASP A 48 -5.73 -7.33 2.86
C ASP A 48 -7.20 -7.80 2.83
N PRO A 49 -7.55 -8.81 2.02
CA PRO A 49 -6.75 -9.42 0.96
C PRO A 49 -6.73 -8.54 -0.30
N SER A 50 -6.10 -9.04 -1.36
CA SER A 50 -6.14 -8.43 -2.70
C SER A 50 -7.57 -8.22 -3.21
N ALA A 51 -7.77 -7.23 -4.09
CA ALA A 51 -9.08 -6.86 -4.62
C ALA A 51 -9.10 -6.79 -6.16
N ILE A 52 -10.28 -6.90 -6.75
CA ILE A 52 -10.56 -6.73 -8.18
C ILE A 52 -11.78 -5.84 -8.36
N ASP A 53 -11.78 -5.02 -9.40
CA ASP A 53 -12.96 -4.26 -9.77
C ASP A 53 -14.15 -5.19 -10.08
N LEU A 54 -15.30 -4.91 -9.48
CA LEU A 54 -16.51 -5.73 -9.62
C LEU A 54 -17.03 -5.75 -11.06
N THR A 55 -16.87 -4.66 -11.81
CA THR A 55 -17.27 -4.61 -13.24
C THR A 55 -16.35 -5.48 -14.08
N LEU A 56 -15.04 -5.46 -13.80
CA LEU A 56 -14.07 -6.37 -14.40
C LEU A 56 -14.40 -7.83 -14.10
N ALA A 57 -14.66 -8.18 -12.83
CA ALA A 57 -14.97 -9.54 -12.43
C ALA A 57 -16.22 -10.09 -13.17
N ARG A 58 -17.28 -9.28 -13.27
CA ARG A 58 -18.49 -9.59 -14.05
C ARG A 58 -18.21 -9.74 -15.54
N ARG A 59 -17.40 -8.84 -16.12
CA ARG A 59 -17.03 -8.89 -17.55
C ARG A 59 -16.27 -10.18 -17.91
N LEU A 60 -15.45 -10.67 -16.99
CA LEU A 60 -14.69 -11.90 -17.14
C LEU A 60 -15.49 -13.16 -16.79
N ASP A 61 -16.77 -13.02 -16.43
CA ASP A 61 -17.65 -14.11 -15.99
C ASP A 61 -17.04 -14.91 -14.82
N LEU A 62 -16.36 -14.22 -13.91
CA LEU A 62 -15.82 -14.85 -12.72
C LEU A 62 -16.95 -15.20 -11.76
N ARG A 63 -16.76 -16.27 -10.98
CA ARG A 63 -17.69 -16.62 -9.91
C ARG A 63 -17.79 -15.46 -8.93
N ILE A 64 -19.01 -15.00 -8.70
CA ILE A 64 -19.37 -14.04 -7.66
C ILE A 64 -20.18 -14.79 -6.60
N GLY A 65 -19.78 -14.67 -5.34
CA GLY A 65 -20.48 -15.24 -4.19
C GLY A 65 -21.56 -14.32 -3.65
N ASP A 66 -21.96 -14.59 -2.40
CA ASP A 66 -22.82 -13.68 -1.65
C ASP A 66 -22.05 -12.43 -1.23
N PHE A 67 -22.74 -11.30 -1.18
CA PHE A 67 -22.15 -10.05 -0.72
C PHE A 67 -22.02 -10.03 0.80
N ALA A 68 -20.90 -9.50 1.26
CA ALA A 68 -20.63 -9.15 2.65
C ALA A 68 -20.21 -7.66 2.75
N LEU A 69 -20.04 -7.18 3.98
CA LEU A 69 -19.53 -5.83 4.26
C LEU A 69 -18.14 -5.93 4.88
N GLY A 70 -17.23 -5.05 4.43
CA GLY A 70 -15.88 -4.91 4.94
C GLY A 70 -15.49 -3.45 5.12
N SER A 71 -14.22 -3.20 5.44
CA SER A 71 -13.68 -1.85 5.60
C SER A 71 -12.72 -1.49 4.46
N ASP A 72 -12.65 -0.20 4.14
CA ASP A 72 -11.57 0.40 3.35
C ASP A 72 -10.90 1.53 4.15
N ALA A 73 -10.11 2.39 3.48
CA ALA A 73 -9.47 3.52 4.13
C ALA A 73 -10.45 4.48 4.82
N ALA A 74 -11.68 4.64 4.32
CA ALA A 74 -12.61 5.70 4.76
C ALA A 74 -13.95 5.19 5.31
N SER A 75 -14.29 3.91 5.14
CA SER A 75 -15.59 3.31 5.49
C SER A 75 -15.45 1.94 6.16
N ASP A 76 -16.41 1.61 7.02
CA ASP A 76 -16.56 0.28 7.65
C ASP A 76 -17.66 -0.57 7.00
N ALA A 77 -18.24 -0.10 5.89
CA ALA A 77 -19.39 -0.72 5.25
C ALA A 77 -19.25 -0.75 3.71
N VAL A 78 -18.15 -1.31 3.24
CA VAL A 78 -17.86 -1.51 1.82
C VAL A 78 -18.41 -2.87 1.37
N PRO A 79 -19.39 -2.91 0.44
CA PRO A 79 -19.86 -4.17 -0.11
C PRO A 79 -18.77 -4.87 -0.92
N PHE A 80 -18.54 -6.14 -0.63
CA PHE A 80 -17.61 -6.99 -1.37
C PHE A 80 -18.16 -8.40 -1.55
N THR A 81 -17.55 -9.13 -2.48
CA THR A 81 -17.80 -10.56 -2.66
C THR A 81 -16.51 -11.27 -3.04
N GLU A 82 -16.32 -12.50 -2.57
CA GLU A 82 -15.15 -13.30 -2.92
C GLU A 82 -15.20 -13.74 -4.40
N THR A 83 -14.02 -13.79 -5.03
CA THR A 83 -13.83 -14.35 -6.37
C THR A 83 -12.42 -14.90 -6.54
N VAL A 84 -12.17 -15.58 -7.67
CA VAL A 84 -10.85 -16.11 -8.03
C VAL A 84 -10.54 -15.75 -9.48
N LEU A 85 -9.44 -15.05 -9.70
CA LEU A 85 -8.91 -14.80 -11.04
C LEU A 85 -7.99 -15.96 -11.44
N PRO A 86 -8.26 -16.68 -12.55
CA PRO A 86 -7.48 -17.87 -12.92
C PRO A 86 -5.99 -17.61 -13.08
N TRP A 87 -5.63 -16.46 -13.65
CA TRP A 87 -4.24 -16.03 -13.75
C TRP A 87 -4.11 -14.52 -13.90
N LEU A 88 -2.98 -13.99 -13.43
CA LEU A 88 -2.52 -12.62 -13.65
C LEU A 88 -1.01 -12.67 -13.91
N ARG A 89 -0.51 -11.96 -14.92
CA ARG A 89 0.92 -11.92 -15.23
C ARG A 89 1.45 -10.49 -15.18
N ILE A 90 2.44 -10.26 -14.32
CA ILE A 90 3.17 -8.99 -14.18
C ILE A 90 4.61 -9.27 -14.62
N GLY A 91 5.00 -8.71 -15.78
CA GLY A 91 6.27 -9.07 -16.41
C GLY A 91 6.32 -10.58 -16.70
N GLU A 92 7.28 -11.26 -16.07
CA GLU A 92 7.46 -12.71 -16.15
C GLU A 92 6.91 -13.48 -14.94
N LEU A 93 6.49 -12.79 -13.87
CA LEU A 93 5.82 -13.42 -12.72
C LEU A 93 4.36 -13.72 -13.08
N THR A 94 3.93 -14.96 -12.86
CA THR A 94 2.53 -15.36 -13.04
C THR A 94 1.91 -15.74 -11.69
N LEU A 95 0.79 -15.11 -11.35
CA LEU A 95 -0.06 -15.48 -10.23
C LEU A 95 -1.15 -16.40 -10.78
N ARG A 96 -1.39 -17.53 -10.11
CA ARG A 96 -2.43 -18.52 -10.46
C ARG A 96 -3.45 -18.61 -9.36
N ASN A 97 -4.71 -18.84 -9.74
CA ASN A 97 -5.83 -19.00 -8.81
C ASN A 97 -5.88 -17.86 -7.78
N LEU A 98 -5.68 -16.63 -8.25
CA LEU A 98 -5.52 -15.45 -7.41
C LEU A 98 -6.85 -15.16 -6.70
N TYR A 99 -6.87 -15.35 -5.38
CA TYR A 99 -8.00 -15.03 -4.51
C TYR A 99 -8.13 -13.52 -4.34
N LEU A 100 -9.34 -13.01 -4.56
CA LEU A 100 -9.63 -11.58 -4.62
C LEU A 100 -10.99 -11.27 -3.99
N MET A 101 -11.10 -10.07 -3.41
CA MET A 101 -12.38 -9.43 -3.14
C MET A 101 -12.81 -8.62 -4.35
N ALA A 102 -13.94 -8.96 -4.94
CA ALA A 102 -14.58 -8.13 -5.94
C ALA A 102 -15.30 -6.97 -5.24
N VAL A 103 -14.84 -5.75 -5.50
CA VAL A 103 -15.31 -4.49 -4.90
C VAL A 103 -15.59 -3.50 -6.03
N ASP A 104 -16.58 -2.62 -5.84
CA ASP A 104 -16.81 -1.53 -6.80
C ASP A 104 -15.68 -0.49 -6.67
N LEU A 105 -14.75 -0.47 -7.64
CA LEU A 105 -13.63 0.47 -7.66
C LEU A 105 -13.92 1.70 -8.53
N SER A 106 -15.16 1.90 -8.97
CA SER A 106 -15.53 3.02 -9.85
C SER A 106 -15.32 4.40 -9.23
N HIS A 107 -15.18 4.48 -7.90
CA HIS A 107 -14.90 5.71 -7.15
C HIS A 107 -13.40 6.00 -6.97
N ALA A 108 -12.52 5.09 -7.39
CA ALA A 108 -11.09 5.34 -7.36
C ALA A 108 -10.72 6.55 -8.23
N PRO A 109 -9.90 7.50 -7.76
CA PRO A 109 -9.56 8.71 -8.49
C PRO A 109 -8.62 8.47 -9.69
N PHE A 110 -8.25 7.22 -9.95
CA PHE A 110 -7.39 6.79 -11.04
C PHE A 110 -7.79 5.39 -11.51
N PRO A 111 -7.46 5.00 -12.76
CA PRO A 111 -7.73 3.66 -13.26
C PRO A 111 -7.00 2.59 -12.43
N VAL A 112 -7.75 1.63 -11.92
CA VAL A 112 -7.25 0.43 -11.23
C VAL A 112 -8.20 -0.72 -11.53
N ASP A 113 -7.65 -1.84 -11.96
CA ASP A 113 -8.40 -3.06 -12.25
C ASP A 113 -8.27 -4.07 -11.10
N ILE A 114 -7.07 -4.15 -10.51
CA ILE A 114 -6.69 -5.10 -9.46
C ILE A 114 -5.83 -4.38 -8.43
N VAL A 115 -6.03 -4.71 -7.17
CA VAL A 115 -5.17 -4.32 -6.05
C VAL A 115 -4.52 -5.58 -5.51
N LEU A 116 -3.19 -5.64 -5.49
CA LEU A 116 -2.46 -6.72 -4.84
C LEU A 116 -2.09 -6.31 -3.42
N GLY A 117 -2.68 -7.02 -2.47
CA GLY A 117 -2.54 -6.83 -1.04
C GLY A 117 -1.72 -7.92 -0.35
N TYR A 118 -1.81 -7.97 0.98
CA TYR A 118 -1.00 -8.79 1.86
C TYR A 118 -0.97 -10.26 1.44
N ASN A 119 -2.11 -10.89 1.13
CA ASN A 119 -2.19 -12.31 0.74
C ASN A 119 -1.28 -12.70 -0.45
N VAL A 120 -0.88 -11.74 -1.29
CA VAL A 120 0.15 -11.91 -2.33
C VAL A 120 1.50 -11.38 -1.89
N LEU A 121 1.55 -10.14 -1.37
CA LEU A 121 2.80 -9.41 -1.17
C LEU A 121 3.70 -10.04 -0.11
N HIS A 122 3.16 -10.74 0.89
CA HIS A 122 3.95 -11.44 1.90
C HIS A 122 4.74 -12.64 1.34
N GLN A 123 4.39 -13.11 0.14
CA GLN A 123 5.03 -14.27 -0.51
C GLN A 123 6.22 -13.87 -1.40
N LEU A 124 6.59 -12.59 -1.46
CA LEU A 124 7.66 -12.09 -2.32
C LEU A 124 8.48 -10.98 -1.66
N ASN A 125 9.63 -10.69 -2.24
CA ASN A 125 10.43 -9.52 -1.95
C ASN A 125 10.05 -8.41 -2.93
N LEU A 126 9.57 -7.29 -2.40
CA LEU A 126 9.09 -6.14 -3.17
C LEU A 126 10.18 -5.06 -3.18
N THR A 127 10.64 -4.62 -4.35
CA THR A 127 11.48 -3.41 -4.46
C THR A 127 10.82 -2.36 -5.33
N ILE A 128 10.72 -1.14 -4.81
CA ILE A 128 10.29 0.03 -5.55
C ILE A 128 11.52 0.92 -5.71
N ASN A 129 11.97 1.12 -6.94
CA ASN A 129 13.00 2.08 -7.27
C ASN A 129 12.35 3.34 -7.82
N TYR A 130 12.18 4.34 -6.97
CA TYR A 130 11.58 5.62 -7.33
C TYR A 130 12.47 6.42 -8.29
N ALA A 131 13.79 6.26 -8.21
CA ALA A 131 14.74 6.97 -9.07
C ALA A 131 14.70 6.48 -10.52
N THR A 132 14.54 5.18 -10.75
CA THR A 132 14.44 4.58 -12.10
C THR A 132 13.01 4.27 -12.51
N GLN A 133 12.03 4.53 -11.65
CA GLN A 133 10.63 4.17 -11.84
C GLN A 133 10.46 2.71 -12.26
N THR A 134 11.04 1.80 -11.46
CA THR A 134 10.91 0.36 -11.67
C THR A 134 10.39 -0.34 -10.43
N LEU A 135 9.59 -1.38 -10.67
CA LEU A 135 9.08 -2.30 -9.66
C LEU A 135 9.73 -3.65 -9.87
N ARG A 136 10.36 -4.21 -8.84
CA ARG A 136 10.90 -5.57 -8.83
C ARG A 136 10.06 -6.46 -7.94
N LEU A 137 9.65 -7.59 -8.49
CA LEU A 137 8.99 -8.67 -7.77
C LEU A 137 9.95 -9.86 -7.77
N CYS A 138 10.39 -10.28 -6.58
CA CYS A 138 11.49 -11.22 -6.41
C CYS A 138 11.09 -12.38 -5.49
N HIS A 139 11.59 -13.58 -5.78
CA HIS A 139 11.34 -14.77 -5.00
C HIS A 139 11.85 -14.57 -3.56
N PRO A 140 11.12 -15.00 -2.52
CA PRO A 140 11.46 -14.71 -1.11
C PRO A 140 12.76 -15.41 -0.65
N ASP A 141 13.19 -16.47 -1.34
CA ASP A 141 14.49 -17.11 -1.09
C ASP A 141 15.67 -16.21 -1.50
N LEU A 142 15.49 -15.36 -2.51
CA LEU A 142 16.56 -14.50 -3.00
C LEU A 142 16.77 -13.33 -2.04
N THR A 143 17.99 -13.20 -1.54
CA THR A 143 18.34 -12.09 -0.64
C THR A 143 18.38 -10.79 -1.44
N PRO A 144 17.66 -9.73 -1.02
CA PRO A 144 17.73 -8.45 -1.68
C PRO A 144 19.15 -7.87 -1.59
N PRO A 145 19.57 -7.04 -2.57
CA PRO A 145 20.88 -6.40 -2.49
C PRO A 145 20.95 -5.52 -1.23
N PRO A 146 22.11 -5.47 -0.54
CA PRO A 146 22.28 -4.64 0.64
C PRO A 146 22.03 -3.16 0.31
N PRO A 147 21.83 -2.31 1.34
CA PRO A 147 21.80 -0.87 1.14
C PRO A 147 23.12 -0.37 0.53
N GLY A 148 23.04 0.68 -0.27
CA GLY A 148 24.19 1.43 -0.75
C GLY A 148 24.87 2.23 0.37
N SER A 149 25.88 3.03 0.02
CA SER A 149 26.67 3.80 1.00
C SER A 149 25.85 4.80 1.82
N ASN A 150 24.74 5.29 1.25
CA ASN A 150 23.80 6.22 1.90
C ASN A 150 22.46 5.53 2.22
N GLY A 151 22.46 4.20 2.30
CA GLY A 151 21.29 3.40 2.63
C GLY A 151 21.35 2.83 4.04
N ALA A 152 20.24 2.23 4.47
CA ALA A 152 20.17 1.48 5.71
C ALA A 152 19.23 0.29 5.59
N THR A 153 19.46 -0.69 6.46
CA THR A 153 18.50 -1.77 6.72
C THR A 153 17.79 -1.45 8.03
N LEU A 154 16.49 -1.27 7.94
CA LEU A 154 15.60 -1.02 9.07
C LEU A 154 14.85 -2.31 9.41
N PRO A 155 14.62 -2.62 10.70
CA PRO A 155 13.77 -3.73 11.06
C PRO A 155 12.35 -3.48 10.56
N LEU A 156 11.81 -4.42 9.80
CA LEU A 156 10.38 -4.45 9.50
C LEU A 156 9.66 -4.91 10.77
N ARG A 157 8.58 -4.21 11.09
CA ARG A 157 7.62 -4.54 12.13
C ARG A 157 6.28 -4.73 11.44
N PHE A 158 5.27 -5.10 12.21
CA PHE A 158 3.93 -5.23 11.67
C PHE A 158 2.93 -4.56 12.61
N PHE A 159 2.01 -3.82 12.03
CA PHE A 159 0.77 -3.43 12.69
C PHE A 159 -0.30 -4.38 12.16
N GLU A 160 -0.68 -5.36 12.98
CA GLU A 160 -1.39 -6.56 12.53
C GLU A 160 -0.52 -7.32 11.50
N HIS A 161 -0.92 -7.36 10.23
CA HIS A 161 -0.14 -7.97 9.15
C HIS A 161 0.46 -6.93 8.19
N PHE A 162 0.14 -5.63 8.36
CA PHE A 162 0.67 -4.58 7.49
C PHE A 162 2.12 -4.25 7.85
N PRO A 163 3.03 -4.20 6.85
CA PRO A 163 4.43 -3.88 7.07
C PRO A 163 4.58 -2.47 7.66
N ALA A 164 5.43 -2.33 8.68
CA ALA A 164 5.62 -1.07 9.38
C ALA A 164 7.09 -0.85 9.77
N ILE A 165 7.45 0.41 9.99
CA ILE A 165 8.79 0.83 10.42
C ILE A 165 8.68 1.81 11.59
N SER A 166 9.59 1.70 12.55
CA SER A 166 9.66 2.63 13.68
C SER A 166 10.29 3.95 13.25
N ALA A 167 9.67 5.06 13.63
CA ALA A 167 10.22 6.40 13.45
C ALA A 167 9.98 7.24 14.71
N ARG A 168 10.86 8.20 14.98
CA ARG A 168 10.60 9.22 16.00
C ARG A 168 10.13 10.50 15.34
N VAL A 169 9.00 11.02 15.79
CA VAL A 169 8.45 12.29 15.29
C VAL A 169 8.88 13.45 16.18
N THR A 170 9.32 14.53 15.54
CA THR A 170 9.55 15.83 16.18
C THR A 170 8.34 16.71 15.90
N ALA A 171 7.52 16.87 16.93
CA ALA A 171 6.32 17.70 17.00
C ALA A 171 6.33 18.45 18.35
N PRO A 172 5.37 19.34 18.67
CA PRO A 172 5.29 19.97 19.98
C PRO A 172 5.38 18.98 21.15
N HIS A 173 4.79 17.79 20.98
CA HIS A 173 5.03 16.64 21.86
C HIS A 173 5.69 15.51 21.04
N PRO A 174 7.02 15.34 21.13
CA PRO A 174 7.72 14.27 20.42
C PRO A 174 7.30 12.88 20.89
N ALA A 175 7.22 11.92 19.98
CA ALA A 175 6.88 10.53 20.28
C ALA A 175 7.57 9.55 19.33
N ASP A 176 7.61 8.28 19.73
CA ASP A 176 7.95 7.18 18.82
C ASP A 176 6.66 6.67 18.16
N LEU A 177 6.70 6.50 16.84
CA LEU A 177 5.60 6.05 16.01
C LEU A 177 5.96 4.71 15.35
N LEU A 178 4.95 3.87 15.16
CA LEU A 178 5.00 2.73 14.26
C LEU A 178 4.28 3.12 12.97
N LEU A 179 5.04 3.39 11.91
CA LEU A 179 4.51 3.85 10.64
C LEU A 179 4.20 2.65 9.75
N THR A 180 2.91 2.38 9.48
CA THR A 180 2.54 1.40 8.44
C THR A 180 2.99 1.92 7.08
N ILE A 181 3.63 1.07 6.28
CA ILE A 181 4.05 1.39 4.93
C ILE A 181 2.85 1.15 4.02
N ASP A 182 2.44 2.17 3.28
CA ASP A 182 1.28 2.11 2.40
C ASP A 182 1.63 2.63 1.01
N THR A 183 1.86 1.68 0.11
CA THR A 183 2.17 1.94 -1.30
C THR A 183 0.92 2.25 -2.14
N GLY A 184 -0.28 2.10 -1.58
CA GLY A 184 -1.56 2.53 -2.15
C GLY A 184 -1.91 4.00 -1.85
N SER A 185 -1.28 4.62 -0.86
CA SER A 185 -1.47 6.03 -0.50
C SER A 185 -0.48 6.96 -1.20
N ASN A 186 -0.97 8.11 -1.66
CA ASN A 186 -0.16 9.21 -2.19
C ASN A 186 0.17 10.31 -1.16
N SER A 187 -0.23 10.12 0.10
CA SER A 187 0.11 11.02 1.22
C SER A 187 1.60 10.90 1.61
N ALA A 188 2.08 11.79 2.48
CA ALA A 188 3.40 11.64 3.10
C ALA A 188 3.26 10.91 4.45
N LEU A 189 2.69 11.59 5.44
CA LEU A 189 2.33 11.00 6.73
C LEU A 189 0.84 11.22 6.96
N THR A 190 0.08 10.14 7.15
CA THR A 190 -1.31 10.24 7.60
C THR A 190 -1.38 9.84 9.06
N LEU A 191 -1.96 10.69 9.91
CA LEU A 191 -2.16 10.43 11.34
C LEU A 191 -3.64 10.40 11.66
N SER A 192 -4.06 9.44 12.49
CA SER A 192 -5.38 9.49 13.10
C SER A 192 -5.55 10.76 13.93
N TYR A 193 -6.78 11.24 14.04
CA TYR A 193 -7.08 12.49 14.75
C TYR A 193 -6.56 12.48 16.21
N ASP A 194 -6.73 11.36 16.93
CA ASP A 194 -6.29 11.23 18.32
C ASP A 194 -4.77 11.31 18.46
N LEU A 195 -4.03 10.75 17.49
CA LEU A 195 -2.58 10.79 17.49
C LEU A 195 -2.06 12.19 17.13
N ALA A 196 -2.68 12.87 16.16
CA ALA A 196 -2.35 14.25 15.84
C ALA A 196 -2.53 15.17 17.06
N VAL A 197 -3.65 15.03 17.80
CA VAL A 197 -3.89 15.76 19.05
C VAL A 197 -2.84 15.42 20.11
N ALA A 198 -2.51 14.14 20.30
CA ALA A 198 -1.49 13.72 21.27
C ALA A 198 -0.11 14.33 20.99
N LEU A 199 0.24 14.49 19.71
CA LEU A 199 1.48 15.15 19.27
C LEU A 199 1.44 16.69 19.39
N GLY A 200 0.30 17.27 19.76
CA GLY A 200 0.09 18.70 19.85
C GLY A 200 -0.07 19.38 18.49
N LEU A 201 -0.45 18.62 17.45
CA LEU A 201 -0.73 19.15 16.12
C LEU A 201 -2.16 19.70 16.08
N ASN A 202 -2.31 20.98 15.76
CA ASN A 202 -3.60 21.63 15.64
C ASN A 202 -4.13 21.45 14.20
N ALA A 203 -4.84 20.35 13.95
CA ALA A 203 -5.52 20.14 12.69
C ALA A 203 -6.52 21.28 12.44
N PRO A 204 -6.51 21.94 11.27
CA PRO A 204 -7.48 22.98 10.95
C PRO A 204 -8.92 22.49 11.11
N ALA A 205 -9.80 23.36 11.62
CA ALA A 205 -11.21 23.03 11.82
C ALA A 205 -11.96 22.76 10.51
N THR A 206 -11.46 23.30 9.39
CA THR A 206 -12.04 23.10 8.07
C THR A 206 -11.16 22.15 7.25
N PRO A 207 -11.67 20.99 6.82
CA PRO A 207 -10.95 20.10 5.90
C PRO A 207 -10.53 20.85 4.63
N ALA A 208 -9.30 20.62 4.19
CA ALA A 208 -8.71 21.30 3.03
C ALA A 208 -8.66 20.39 1.79
N ALA A 209 -8.89 19.09 1.96
CA ALA A 209 -8.90 18.10 0.88
C ALA A 209 -9.87 16.95 1.16
N THR A 210 -9.97 16.03 0.21
CA THR A 210 -10.73 14.78 0.31
C THR A 210 -9.78 13.61 0.08
N GLY A 211 -9.69 12.71 1.06
CA GLY A 211 -9.04 11.42 0.93
C GLY A 211 -10.01 10.39 0.34
N HIS A 212 -9.48 9.44 -0.40
CA HIS A 212 -10.26 8.42 -1.10
C HIS A 212 -9.85 7.03 -0.61
N GLY A 213 -10.80 6.26 -0.08
CA GLY A 213 -10.74 4.80 -0.05
C GLY A 213 -11.21 4.21 -1.38
N PHE A 214 -11.38 2.89 -1.42
CA PHE A 214 -11.85 2.20 -2.62
C PHE A 214 -13.31 2.55 -2.95
N ALA A 215 -14.16 2.70 -1.95
CA ALA A 215 -15.60 2.94 -2.12
C ALA A 215 -16.08 4.23 -1.46
N ALA A 216 -15.34 4.78 -0.49
CA ALA A 216 -15.75 5.96 0.26
C ALA A 216 -14.69 7.07 0.27
N THR A 217 -15.12 8.27 0.62
CA THR A 217 -14.25 9.44 0.80
C THR A 217 -14.31 9.94 2.23
N ALA A 218 -13.22 10.57 2.68
CA ALA A 218 -13.15 11.23 3.98
C ALA A 218 -12.60 12.65 3.79
N PRO A 219 -13.16 13.67 4.47
CA PRO A 219 -12.53 14.98 4.53
C PRO A 219 -11.17 14.88 5.23
N VAL A 220 -10.15 15.59 4.74
CA VAL A 220 -8.79 15.57 5.28
C VAL A 220 -8.35 16.99 5.62
N ALA A 221 -7.86 17.16 6.84
CA ALA A 221 -7.20 18.38 7.29
C ALA A 221 -5.71 18.33 6.88
N LEU A 222 -5.24 19.43 6.26
CA LEU A 222 -3.88 19.57 5.73
C LEU A 222 -3.18 20.79 6.37
N GLY A 223 -1.92 21.04 5.98
CA GLY A 223 -1.18 22.26 6.34
C GLY A 223 -0.30 22.12 7.59
N MET A 224 -0.16 20.91 8.11
CA MET A 224 0.78 20.57 9.17
C MET A 224 2.02 19.92 8.56
N ALA A 225 3.17 20.14 9.20
CA ALA A 225 4.40 19.43 8.87
C ALA A 225 5.17 19.07 10.14
N VAL A 226 5.88 17.94 10.09
CA VAL A 226 6.73 17.44 11.17
C VAL A 226 8.08 16.99 10.63
N ASP A 227 9.06 16.82 11.52
CA ASP A 227 10.30 16.15 11.17
C ASP A 227 10.26 14.70 11.67
N LEU A 228 10.83 13.77 10.90
CA LEU A 228 10.91 12.35 11.24
C LEU A 228 12.36 11.89 11.31
N GLN A 229 12.72 11.19 12.38
CA GLN A 229 13.91 10.37 12.43
C GLN A 229 13.54 8.92 12.11
N LEU A 230 13.96 8.43 10.95
CA LEU A 230 13.77 7.06 10.50
C LEU A 230 15.12 6.35 10.43
N GLY A 231 15.43 5.50 11.40
CA GLY A 231 16.78 4.91 11.50
C GLY A 231 17.87 6.00 11.50
N PRO A 232 18.84 6.00 10.56
CA PRO A 232 19.84 7.06 10.45
C PRO A 232 19.37 8.31 9.71
N PHE A 233 18.17 8.30 9.10
CA PHE A 233 17.70 9.40 8.26
C PHE A 233 16.91 10.43 9.05
N HIS A 234 17.33 11.69 8.96
CA HIS A 234 16.55 12.84 9.41
C HIS A 234 15.81 13.43 8.22
N LEU A 235 14.48 13.33 8.22
CA LEU A 235 13.62 13.81 7.16
C LEU A 235 12.80 15.01 7.66
N SER A 236 13.09 16.19 7.14
CA SER A 236 12.41 17.43 7.58
C SER A 236 11.21 17.79 6.73
N ASN A 237 10.28 18.55 7.31
CA ASN A 237 9.10 19.09 6.62
C ASN A 237 8.27 17.99 5.93
N ILE A 238 7.92 16.95 6.69
CA ILE A 238 6.99 15.90 6.27
C ILE A 238 5.57 16.42 6.43
N GLU A 239 4.85 16.55 5.32
CA GLU A 239 3.44 16.92 5.33
C GLU A 239 2.61 15.89 6.10
N VAL A 240 1.68 16.41 6.91
CA VAL A 240 0.78 15.58 7.73
C VAL A 240 -0.66 15.78 7.26
N ASP A 241 -1.27 14.66 6.90
CA ASP A 241 -2.68 14.53 6.58
C ASP A 241 -3.42 13.99 7.81
N VAL A 242 -4.50 14.67 8.25
CA VAL A 242 -5.34 14.21 9.36
C VAL A 242 -6.77 14.01 8.87
N PRO A 243 -7.20 12.76 8.66
CA PRO A 243 -8.55 12.45 8.23
C PRO A 243 -9.57 12.82 9.31
N ALA A 244 -10.61 13.56 8.93
CA ALA A 244 -11.72 13.93 9.81
C ALA A 244 -12.80 12.83 9.79
N THR A 245 -12.41 11.61 10.14
CA THR A 245 -13.29 10.43 10.18
C THR A 245 -12.97 9.55 11.40
N SER A 246 -13.98 8.85 11.89
CA SER A 246 -13.85 7.77 12.88
C SER A 246 -14.11 6.39 12.27
N HIS A 247 -14.21 6.32 10.95
CA HIS A 247 -14.55 5.14 10.16
C HIS A 247 -13.40 4.71 9.25
N GLY A 248 -13.39 3.43 8.88
CA GLY A 248 -12.36 2.85 8.03
C GLY A 248 -11.00 2.79 8.73
N ASP A 249 -9.99 2.34 7.99
CA ASP A 249 -8.64 2.16 8.54
C ASP A 249 -7.99 3.49 8.97
N LEU A 250 -8.31 4.60 8.29
CA LEU A 250 -7.83 5.94 8.62
C LEU A 250 -8.40 6.50 9.94
N GLY A 251 -9.59 6.04 10.34
CA GLY A 251 -10.22 6.42 11.60
C GLY A 251 -9.72 5.62 12.81
N ARG A 252 -8.88 4.60 12.60
CA ARG A 252 -8.40 3.73 13.68
C ARG A 252 -7.50 4.50 14.64
N ARG A 253 -7.76 4.29 15.94
CA ARG A 253 -7.02 4.93 17.02
C ARG A 253 -5.53 4.63 16.95
N GLY A 254 -4.70 5.66 17.06
CA GLY A 254 -3.24 5.54 17.02
C GLY A 254 -2.65 5.16 15.65
N ARG A 255 -3.42 5.23 14.56
CA ARG A 255 -2.93 4.90 13.21
C ARG A 255 -1.95 5.97 12.74
N ALA A 256 -0.79 5.53 12.27
CA ALA A 256 0.20 6.36 11.58
C ALA A 256 0.64 5.64 10.31
N ASN A 257 0.52 6.31 9.17
CA ASN A 257 0.72 5.72 7.85
C ASN A 257 1.74 6.52 7.04
N ALA A 258 2.74 5.83 6.48
CA ALA A 258 3.75 6.36 5.59
C ALA A 258 3.34 6.07 4.13
N GLY A 259 2.84 7.10 3.45
CA GLY A 259 2.47 7.03 2.04
C GLY A 259 3.64 7.34 1.10
N ASN A 260 3.37 7.24 -0.19
CA ASN A 260 4.37 7.37 -1.25
C ASN A 260 5.09 8.71 -1.32
N ARG A 261 4.50 9.82 -0.87
CA ARG A 261 5.19 11.13 -0.85
C ARG A 261 6.33 11.16 0.18
N LEU A 262 6.24 10.34 1.23
CA LEU A 262 7.34 10.09 2.16
C LEU A 262 8.29 9.03 1.60
N LEU A 263 7.77 7.88 1.14
CA LEU A 263 8.58 6.76 0.66
C LEU A 263 9.46 7.15 -0.54
N SER A 264 8.95 8.00 -1.45
CA SER A 264 9.70 8.48 -2.62
C SER A 264 10.77 9.51 -2.31
N ARG A 265 10.97 9.90 -1.03
CA ARG A 265 12.17 10.64 -0.60
C ARG A 265 13.41 9.76 -0.61
N PHE A 266 13.22 8.44 -0.57
CA PHE A 266 14.26 7.45 -0.83
C PHE A 266 14.30 7.10 -2.32
N ARG A 267 15.50 6.85 -2.85
CA ARG A 267 15.71 6.36 -4.21
C ARG A 267 15.13 4.97 -4.40
N ARG A 268 15.28 4.12 -3.38
CA ARG A 268 14.85 2.72 -3.38
C ARG A 268 14.30 2.34 -2.02
N VAL A 269 13.20 1.60 -2.03
CA VAL A 269 12.62 0.94 -0.85
C VAL A 269 12.42 -0.54 -1.19
N THR A 270 12.92 -1.43 -0.35
CA THR A 270 12.75 -2.89 -0.48
C THR A 270 12.12 -3.45 0.78
N LEU A 271 11.04 -4.21 0.62
CA LEU A 271 10.41 -4.97 1.70
C LEU A 271 10.75 -6.46 1.50
N ASP A 272 11.42 -7.05 2.48
CA ASP A 272 11.61 -8.49 2.60
C ASP A 272 10.84 -8.98 3.83
N TYR A 273 9.64 -9.51 3.57
CA TYR A 273 8.73 -9.97 4.62
C TYR A 273 9.31 -11.15 5.40
N ARG A 274 10.01 -12.06 4.71
CA ARG A 274 10.54 -13.28 5.32
C ARG A 274 11.68 -13.00 6.29
N ARG A 275 12.55 -12.05 5.93
CA ARG A 275 13.68 -11.62 6.76
C ARG A 275 13.33 -10.46 7.70
N GLU A 276 12.09 -9.97 7.60
CA GLU A 276 11.57 -8.84 8.39
C GLU A 276 12.48 -7.60 8.29
N VAL A 277 12.85 -7.21 7.07
CA VAL A 277 13.68 -6.03 6.84
C VAL A 277 13.12 -5.10 5.77
N CYS A 278 13.26 -3.81 6.02
CA CYS A 278 13.07 -2.73 5.05
C CYS A 278 14.44 -2.15 4.68
N ILE A 279 14.85 -2.28 3.41
CA ILE A 279 16.10 -1.69 2.91
C ILE A 279 15.76 -0.41 2.17
N VAL A 280 16.37 0.69 2.59
CA VAL A 280 16.15 2.01 2.00
C VAL A 280 17.48 2.61 1.52
N ASP A 281 17.45 3.33 0.40
CA ASP A 281 18.59 4.12 -0.10
C ASP A 281 18.19 5.57 -0.29
N ALA A 282 18.96 6.51 0.26
CA ALA A 282 18.79 7.95 0.04
C ALA A 282 19.44 8.45 -1.26
#